data_AF-A0A959BYJ2-F1
#
_entry.id   AF-A0A959BYJ2-F1
#
_cell.length_a   1.000
_cell.length_b   1.000
_cell.length_c   1.000
_cell.angle_alpha   90.00
_cell.angle_beta   90.00
_cell.angle_gamma   90.00
#
_symmetry.space_group_name_H-M   'P 1'
#
loop_
_entity.id
_entity.type
_entity.pdbx_description
1 polymer ?
#
loop_
_entity_poly.entity_id
_entity_poly.type
_entity_poly.pdbx_seq_one_letter_code
_entity_poly.pdbx_strand_id
1 'polypeptide(L)'
;MELQVYVSKKGTKVVAATNLHQALELADHHYAANVKSWLTDIYAFKDGIRRPVKMQDYAPRNTPGNTLLKDYYFTVEMAKLIALHSKSKAKLKHAKWMYALEDEPEQANGLNKDQILHILELAKAMGMVSCQEAAEKRHLQVYEQRNGGATNWWKYRADVMGYSADSLREKLLVQGKKARGKTQRHMLMQLDPYELIRTGVIDLFMAMGKNVRYARSMGDLAKAFARELKVEVFDDRSEALLFAPNANDQLVNELKAFEHAGRLSVWS
;
A
#
# COMPACT_ATOMS: atom_id res chain seq x y z
N MET A 1 -23.31 -25.35 3.02
CA MET A 1 -22.63 -25.41 1.70
C MET A 1 -21.21 -24.88 1.86
N GLU A 2 -20.22 -25.40 1.13
CA GLU A 2 -18.87 -24.83 1.15
C GLU A 2 -18.81 -23.53 0.35
N LEU A 3 -18.17 -22.52 0.93
CA LEU A 3 -18.02 -21.20 0.31
C LEU A 3 -16.93 -21.31 -0.77
N GLN A 4 -17.27 -20.96 -2.01
CA GLN A 4 -16.34 -20.99 -3.14
C GLN A 4 -15.67 -19.64 -3.32
N VAL A 5 -14.35 -19.65 -3.43
CA VAL A 5 -13.54 -18.45 -3.72
C VAL A 5 -13.04 -18.53 -5.15
N TYR A 6 -13.30 -17.47 -5.89
CA TYR A 6 -12.77 -17.24 -7.23
C TYR A 6 -11.60 -16.26 -7.15
N VAL A 7 -10.66 -16.38 -8.08
CA VAL A 7 -9.56 -15.42 -8.21
C VAL A 7 -9.78 -14.63 -9.49
N SER A 8 -9.82 -13.30 -9.38
CA SER A 8 -9.93 -12.42 -10.54
C SER A 8 -8.65 -12.46 -11.37
N LYS A 9 -8.70 -11.98 -12.62
CA LYS A 9 -7.49 -11.82 -13.46
C LYS A 9 -6.41 -10.95 -12.81
N LYS A 10 -6.78 -10.10 -11.85
CA LYS A 10 -5.88 -9.22 -11.09
C LYS A 10 -5.41 -9.85 -9.77
N GLY A 11 -5.66 -11.14 -9.53
CA GLY A 11 -5.31 -11.85 -8.30
C GLY A 11 -6.25 -11.60 -7.12
N THR A 12 -7.28 -10.77 -7.28
CA THR A 12 -8.24 -10.48 -6.20
C THR A 12 -9.12 -11.70 -5.91
N LYS A 13 -9.08 -12.21 -4.68
CA LYS A 13 -9.99 -13.25 -4.21
C LYS A 13 -11.39 -12.66 -4.03
N VAL A 14 -12.39 -13.31 -4.62
CA VAL A 14 -13.79 -12.89 -4.58
C VAL A 14 -14.72 -14.09 -4.36
N VAL A 15 -15.90 -13.83 -3.82
CA VAL A 15 -16.94 -14.82 -3.54
C VAL A 15 -18.22 -14.37 -4.22
N ALA A 16 -19.00 -15.31 -4.78
CA ALA A 16 -20.29 -14.98 -5.38
C ALA A 16 -21.34 -14.69 -4.29
N ALA A 17 -22.19 -13.69 -4.49
CA ALA A 17 -23.23 -13.30 -3.54
C ALA A 17 -24.24 -14.44 -3.32
N THR A 18 -24.62 -15.15 -4.38
CA THR A 18 -25.42 -16.38 -4.32
C THR A 18 -24.80 -17.43 -3.39
N ASN A 19 -23.52 -17.73 -3.59
CA ASN A 19 -22.79 -18.72 -2.81
C ASN A 19 -22.62 -18.27 -1.34
N LEU A 20 -22.35 -16.99 -1.08
CA LEU A 20 -22.29 -16.43 0.28
C LEU A 20 -23.65 -16.52 0.99
N HIS A 21 -24.73 -16.18 0.29
CA HIS A 21 -26.08 -16.25 0.85
C HIS A 21 -26.46 -17.68 1.26
N GLN A 22 -26.16 -18.66 0.40
CA GLN A 22 -26.39 -20.08 0.68
C GLN A 22 -25.49 -20.60 1.79
N ALA A 23 -24.22 -20.19 1.84
CA ALA A 23 -23.30 -20.56 2.91
C ALA A 23 -23.72 -19.99 4.27
N LEU A 24 -24.32 -18.81 4.28
CA LEU A 24 -24.91 -18.22 5.48
C LEU A 24 -26.28 -18.81 5.86
N GLU A 25 -26.77 -19.81 5.12
CA GLU A 25 -28.05 -20.50 5.41
C GLU A 25 -29.23 -19.51 5.53
N LEU A 26 -29.20 -18.45 4.72
CA LEU A 26 -30.27 -17.45 4.68
C LEU A 26 -31.40 -17.92 3.76
N ALA A 27 -32.63 -17.53 4.09
CA ALA A 27 -33.81 -17.92 3.32
C ALA A 27 -33.75 -17.43 1.86
N ASP A 28 -33.85 -18.34 0.89
CA ASP A 28 -33.63 -18.05 -0.54
C ASP A 28 -34.52 -16.93 -1.10
N HIS A 29 -35.78 -16.86 -0.63
CA HIS A 29 -36.72 -15.81 -1.04
C HIS A 29 -36.32 -14.41 -0.55
N HIS A 30 -35.39 -14.30 0.41
CA HIS A 30 -34.83 -13.02 0.87
C HIS A 30 -33.56 -12.62 0.14
N TYR A 31 -33.07 -13.40 -0.82
CA TYR A 31 -31.81 -13.13 -1.51
C TYR A 31 -31.73 -11.70 -2.06
N ALA A 32 -32.73 -11.27 -2.83
CA ALA A 32 -32.73 -9.94 -3.45
C ALA A 32 -32.72 -8.81 -2.41
N ALA A 33 -33.48 -8.96 -1.33
CA ALA A 33 -33.53 -7.98 -0.24
C ALA A 33 -32.20 -7.93 0.54
N ASN A 34 -31.64 -9.09 0.85
CA ASN A 34 -30.36 -9.23 1.55
C ASN A 34 -29.23 -8.59 0.74
N VAL A 35 -29.11 -8.92 -0.54
CA VAL A 35 -28.08 -8.34 -1.42
C VAL A 35 -28.25 -6.83 -1.54
N LYS A 36 -29.47 -6.32 -1.72
CA LYS A 36 -29.71 -4.87 -1.75
C LYS A 36 -29.27 -4.20 -0.45
N SER A 37 -29.57 -4.81 0.69
CA SER A 37 -29.10 -4.33 2.00
C SER A 37 -27.58 -4.33 2.05
N TRP A 38 -26.93 -5.44 1.69
CA TRP A 38 -25.47 -5.56 1.74
C TRP A 38 -24.74 -4.55 0.86
N LEU A 39 -25.32 -4.15 -0.27
CA LEU A 39 -24.72 -3.15 -1.15
C LEU A 39 -24.92 -1.70 -0.65
N THR A 40 -25.82 -1.46 0.30
CA THR A 40 -26.20 -0.11 0.76
C THR A 40 -25.88 0.16 2.24
N ASP A 41 -25.52 -0.89 2.98
CA ASP A 41 -25.15 -0.83 4.40
C ASP A 41 -23.74 -0.24 4.61
N ILE A 42 -23.40 0.05 5.86
CA ILE A 42 -22.12 0.63 6.27
C ILE A 42 -21.26 -0.44 6.93
N TYR A 43 -20.01 -0.55 6.48
CA TYR A 43 -19.05 -1.50 7.04
C TYR A 43 -17.73 -0.81 7.42
N ALA A 44 -17.01 -1.42 8.36
CA ALA A 44 -15.67 -1.01 8.76
C ALA A 44 -14.62 -1.73 7.92
N PHE A 45 -14.37 -1.21 6.72
CA PHE A 45 -13.29 -1.69 5.83
C PHE A 45 -11.92 -1.26 6.37
N LYS A 46 -10.84 -1.87 5.87
CA LYS A 46 -9.45 -1.51 6.21
C LYS A 46 -9.10 -0.05 5.92
N ASP A 47 -9.73 0.55 4.91
CA ASP A 47 -9.54 1.94 4.50
C ASP A 47 -10.51 2.92 5.18
N GLY A 48 -11.45 2.44 6.00
CA GLY A 48 -12.33 3.27 6.80
C GLY A 48 -13.77 2.75 6.90
N ILE A 49 -14.61 3.50 7.63
CA ILE A 49 -16.04 3.19 7.78
C ILE A 49 -16.80 3.84 6.63
N ARG A 50 -17.30 3.03 5.70
CA ARG A 50 -17.98 3.49 4.49
C ARG A 50 -18.96 2.46 3.92
N ARG A 51 -19.73 2.87 2.91
CA ARG A 51 -20.53 1.95 2.09
C ARG A 51 -19.63 1.21 1.06
N PRO A 52 -20.03 0.01 0.60
CA PRO A 52 -19.33 -0.70 -0.46
C PRO A 52 -19.31 0.10 -1.77
N VAL A 53 -18.20 0.03 -2.48
CA VAL A 53 -17.95 0.73 -3.75
C VAL A 53 -17.91 -0.28 -4.90
N LYS A 54 -18.66 0.01 -5.96
CA LYS A 54 -18.70 -0.82 -7.17
C LYS A 54 -17.32 -0.83 -7.84
N MET A 55 -16.91 -2.00 -8.35
CA MET A 55 -15.60 -2.30 -8.93
C MET A 55 -14.42 -2.28 -7.94
N GLN A 56 -14.68 -2.02 -6.65
CA GLN A 56 -13.67 -2.09 -5.59
C GLN A 56 -14.01 -3.24 -4.63
N ASP A 57 -15.18 -3.17 -3.99
CA ASP A 57 -15.62 -4.18 -3.02
C ASP A 57 -16.57 -5.20 -3.65
N TYR A 58 -17.26 -4.81 -4.72
CA TYR A 58 -18.16 -5.70 -5.45
C TYR A 58 -18.23 -5.42 -6.95
N ALA A 59 -18.57 -6.43 -7.75
CA ALA A 59 -18.79 -6.30 -9.18
C ALA A 59 -20.01 -7.15 -9.63
N PRO A 60 -20.78 -6.72 -10.64
CA PRO A 60 -21.86 -7.54 -11.18
C PRO A 60 -21.30 -8.81 -11.81
N ARG A 61 -21.98 -9.94 -11.60
CA ARG A 61 -21.65 -11.22 -12.23
C ARG A 61 -22.61 -11.46 -13.38
N ASN A 62 -22.06 -11.55 -14.60
CA ASN A 62 -22.83 -11.95 -15.77
C ASN A 62 -22.93 -13.48 -15.80
N THR A 63 -24.09 -14.01 -15.41
CA THR A 63 -24.35 -15.45 -15.46
C THR A 63 -25.11 -15.76 -16.75
N PRO A 64 -24.52 -16.49 -17.73
CA PRO A 64 -25.23 -16.85 -18.95
C PRO A 64 -26.40 -17.78 -18.60
N GLY A 65 -27.63 -17.38 -18.96
CA GLY A 65 -28.83 -18.21 -18.83
C GLY A 65 -29.77 -17.91 -17.66
N ASN A 66 -29.42 -17.01 -16.73
CA ASN A 66 -30.35 -16.61 -15.65
C ASN A 66 -30.46 -15.09 -15.53
N THR A 67 -31.36 -14.50 -16.33
CA THR A 67 -31.61 -13.06 -16.44
C THR A 67 -32.45 -12.48 -15.29
N LEU A 68 -33.06 -13.33 -14.46
CA LEU A 68 -34.05 -12.90 -13.47
C LEU A 68 -33.43 -12.52 -12.11
N LEU A 69 -32.24 -13.03 -11.78
CA LEU A 69 -31.55 -12.75 -10.51
C LEU A 69 -30.21 -12.08 -10.76
N LYS A 70 -30.07 -10.83 -10.28
CA LYS A 70 -28.80 -10.11 -10.31
C LYS A 70 -27.85 -10.71 -9.28
N ASP A 71 -26.75 -11.31 -9.73
CA ASP A 71 -25.68 -11.84 -8.87
C ASP A 71 -24.46 -10.90 -8.91
N TYR A 72 -23.63 -11.00 -7.88
CA TYR A 72 -22.46 -10.15 -7.69
C TYR A 72 -21.28 -10.97 -7.21
N TYR A 73 -20.08 -10.52 -7.53
CA TYR A 73 -18.87 -10.91 -6.84
C TYR A 73 -18.58 -9.90 -5.73
N PHE A 74 -18.26 -10.39 -4.53
CA PHE A 74 -17.80 -9.61 -3.39
C PHE A 74 -16.33 -9.93 -3.10
N THR A 75 -15.54 -8.93 -2.73
CA THR A 75 -14.21 -9.20 -2.16
C THR A 75 -14.35 -10.05 -0.90
N VAL A 76 -13.31 -10.84 -0.58
CA VAL A 76 -13.31 -11.63 0.66
C VAL A 76 -13.51 -10.74 1.89
N GLU A 77 -12.93 -9.53 1.88
CA GLU A 77 -13.14 -8.53 2.93
C GLU A 77 -14.60 -8.13 3.09
N MET A 78 -15.27 -7.74 2.01
CA MET A 78 -16.68 -7.39 2.05
C MET A 78 -17.53 -8.59 2.49
N ALA A 79 -17.26 -9.77 1.96
CA ALA A 79 -17.99 -10.99 2.30
C ALA A 79 -17.86 -11.36 3.79
N LYS A 80 -16.66 -11.18 4.38
CA LYS A 80 -16.42 -11.35 5.81
C LYS A 80 -17.24 -10.36 6.63
N LEU A 81 -17.26 -9.08 6.26
CA LEU A 81 -18.02 -8.04 6.96
C LEU A 81 -19.53 -8.31 6.88
N ILE A 82 -20.04 -8.73 5.72
CA ILE A 82 -21.42 -9.20 5.54
C ILE A 82 -21.72 -10.38 6.46
N ALA A 83 -20.86 -11.39 6.50
CA ALA A 83 -21.06 -12.56 7.36
C ALA A 83 -21.17 -12.13 8.83
N LEU A 84 -20.25 -11.32 9.33
CA LEU A 84 -20.26 -10.83 10.73
C LEU A 84 -21.54 -10.06 11.07
N HIS A 85 -22.04 -9.24 10.14
CA HIS A 85 -23.26 -8.46 10.30
C HIS A 85 -24.54 -9.31 10.11
N SER A 86 -24.46 -10.48 9.51
CA SER A 86 -25.62 -11.34 9.29
C SER A 86 -26.21 -11.93 10.59
N LYS A 87 -27.50 -12.25 10.54
CA LYS A 87 -28.22 -13.03 11.57
C LYS A 87 -28.15 -14.54 11.31
N SER A 88 -27.02 -15.04 10.81
CA SER A 88 -26.80 -16.46 10.54
C SER A 88 -26.11 -17.17 11.72
N LYS A 89 -26.47 -18.42 11.99
CA LYS A 89 -25.72 -19.29 12.92
C LYS A 89 -24.36 -19.71 12.36
N ALA A 90 -24.24 -19.82 11.03
CA ALA A 90 -23.01 -20.20 10.34
C ALA A 90 -22.01 -19.04 10.19
N LYS A 91 -22.37 -17.82 10.61
CA LYS A 91 -21.58 -16.61 10.37
C LYS A 91 -20.15 -16.66 10.89
N LEU A 92 -19.95 -17.20 12.10
CA LEU A 92 -18.63 -17.23 12.73
C LEU A 92 -17.69 -18.19 11.98
N LYS A 93 -18.20 -19.33 11.53
CA LYS A 93 -17.44 -20.32 10.75
C LYS A 93 -16.94 -19.69 9.44
N HIS A 94 -17.84 -19.08 8.68
CA HIS A 94 -17.50 -18.49 7.39
C HIS A 94 -16.66 -17.21 7.54
N ALA A 95 -16.92 -16.38 8.56
CA ALA A 95 -16.09 -15.22 8.85
C ALA A 95 -14.66 -15.61 9.24
N LYS A 96 -14.46 -16.64 10.08
CA LYS A 96 -13.12 -17.15 10.42
C LYS A 96 -12.39 -17.70 9.20
N TRP A 97 -13.09 -18.42 8.34
CA TRP A 97 -12.52 -18.97 7.11
C TRP A 97 -12.12 -17.87 6.13
N MET A 98 -13.00 -16.90 5.87
CA MET A 98 -12.68 -15.74 5.02
C MET A 98 -11.59 -14.88 5.64
N TYR A 99 -11.58 -14.72 6.97
CA TYR A 99 -10.50 -14.08 7.69
C TYR A 99 -9.17 -14.80 7.46
N ALA A 100 -9.12 -16.13 7.55
CA ALA A 100 -7.95 -16.93 7.22
C ALA A 100 -7.58 -16.90 5.72
N LEU A 101 -8.46 -16.43 4.83
CA LEU A 101 -8.17 -16.21 3.42
C LEU A 101 -7.69 -14.79 3.09
N GLU A 102 -8.04 -13.82 3.94
CA GLU A 102 -7.45 -12.48 3.97
C GLU A 102 -6.08 -12.48 4.67
N ASP A 103 -5.99 -13.26 5.75
CA ASP A 103 -4.78 -13.61 6.48
C ASP A 103 -4.05 -14.77 5.81
N GLU A 104 -4.61 -15.40 4.76
CA GLU A 104 -3.79 -15.99 3.72
C GLU A 104 -3.16 -14.76 3.09
N PRO A 105 -1.94 -14.51 3.53
CA PRO A 105 -1.39 -13.22 3.38
C PRO A 105 -1.21 -13.00 1.87
N GLU A 106 -1.11 -11.76 1.45
CA GLU A 106 -0.22 -11.45 0.34
C GLU A 106 1.25 -11.95 0.60
N GLN A 107 1.53 -12.77 1.63
CA GLN A 107 2.74 -13.60 1.86
C GLN A 107 2.66 -14.97 1.14
N ALA A 108 1.99 -15.06 -0.01
CA ALA A 108 2.39 -16.02 -1.05
C ALA A 108 3.56 -15.51 -1.90
N ASN A 109 4.17 -14.38 -1.52
CA ASN A 109 5.55 -14.05 -1.89
C ASN A 109 6.22 -13.42 -0.67
N GLY A 110 6.90 -14.23 0.14
CA GLY A 110 8.12 -13.71 0.77
C GLY A 110 8.98 -13.09 -0.35
N LEU A 111 9.69 -12.00 -0.06
CA LEU A 111 10.51 -11.35 -1.08
C LEU A 111 11.40 -12.41 -1.73
N ASN A 112 11.28 -12.59 -3.04
CA ASN A 112 12.19 -13.48 -3.73
C ASN A 112 13.60 -12.87 -3.73
N LYS A 113 14.61 -13.67 -4.07
CA LYS A 113 16.02 -13.22 -4.07
C LYS A 113 16.19 -11.92 -4.87
N ASP A 114 15.56 -11.82 -6.02
CA ASP A 114 15.70 -10.67 -6.92
C ASP A 114 15.07 -9.41 -6.32
N GLN A 115 13.92 -9.53 -5.66
CA GLN A 115 13.27 -8.46 -4.93
C GLN A 115 14.14 -7.97 -3.76
N ILE A 116 14.75 -8.88 -2.99
CA ILE A 116 15.64 -8.52 -1.90
C ILE A 116 16.87 -7.76 -2.43
N LEU A 117 17.51 -8.28 -3.48
CA LEU A 117 18.65 -7.63 -4.12
C LEU A 117 18.25 -6.27 -4.71
N HIS A 118 17.03 -6.16 -5.24
CA HIS A 118 16.52 -4.90 -5.75
C HIS A 118 16.28 -3.87 -4.63
N ILE A 119 15.80 -4.26 -3.45
CA ILE A 119 15.72 -3.34 -2.30
C ILE A 119 17.10 -2.87 -1.86
N LEU A 120 18.11 -3.75 -1.92
CA LEU A 120 19.50 -3.38 -1.62
C LEU A 120 20.03 -2.34 -2.63
N GLU A 121 19.78 -2.51 -3.92
CA GLU A 121 20.15 -1.52 -4.94
C GLU A 121 19.37 -0.22 -4.81
N LEU A 122 18.08 -0.28 -4.46
CA LEU A 122 17.28 0.90 -4.15
C LEU A 122 17.83 1.65 -2.94
N ALA A 123 18.30 0.96 -1.90
CA ALA A 123 18.90 1.60 -0.73
C ALA A 123 20.14 2.43 -1.11
N LYS A 124 20.99 1.91 -2.02
CA LYS A 124 22.15 2.64 -2.56
C LYS A 124 21.72 3.82 -3.42
N ALA A 125 20.79 3.61 -4.35
CA ALA A 125 20.32 4.66 -5.26
C ALA A 125 19.63 5.80 -4.51
N MET A 126 18.85 5.48 -3.48
CA MET A 126 18.20 6.46 -2.61
C MET A 126 19.17 7.17 -1.66
N GLY A 127 20.48 6.86 -1.70
CA GLY A 127 21.51 7.73 -1.15
C GLY A 127 21.62 9.07 -1.90
N MET A 128 21.24 9.12 -3.18
CA MET A 128 21.23 10.35 -3.98
C MET A 128 19.96 11.17 -3.72
N VAL A 129 20.13 12.45 -3.40
CA VAL A 129 19.02 13.37 -3.12
C VAL A 129 18.10 13.52 -4.33
N SER A 130 18.63 13.53 -5.55
CA SER A 130 17.80 13.64 -6.76
C SER A 130 16.83 12.47 -6.94
N CYS A 131 17.23 11.24 -6.59
CA CYS A 131 16.35 10.06 -6.62
C CYS A 131 15.23 10.17 -5.58
N GLN A 132 15.55 10.66 -4.37
CA GLN A 132 14.57 10.91 -3.33
C GLN A 132 13.53 11.96 -3.78
N GLU A 133 13.97 13.05 -4.40
CA GLU A 133 13.08 14.12 -4.88
C GLU A 133 12.19 13.67 -6.04
N ALA A 134 12.72 12.84 -6.94
CA ALA A 134 11.93 12.25 -8.02
C ALA A 134 10.80 11.37 -7.46
N ALA A 135 11.12 10.49 -6.49
CA ALA A 135 10.14 9.64 -5.83
C ALA A 135 9.07 10.45 -5.07
N GLU A 136 9.48 11.46 -4.29
CA GLU A 136 8.56 12.34 -3.56
C GLU A 136 7.62 13.09 -4.51
N LYS A 137 8.17 13.68 -5.59
CA LYS A 137 7.38 14.40 -6.60
C LYS A 137 6.34 13.49 -7.23
N ARG A 138 6.69 12.25 -7.53
CA ARG A 138 5.75 11.29 -8.13
C ARG A 138 4.69 10.84 -7.13
N HIS A 139 5.07 10.58 -5.88
CA HIS A 139 4.12 10.24 -4.83
C HIS A 139 3.10 11.38 -4.63
N LEU A 140 3.57 12.64 -4.62
CA LEU A 140 2.69 13.81 -4.60
C LEU A 140 1.72 13.83 -5.78
N GLN A 141 2.18 13.60 -7.02
CA GLN A 141 1.30 13.55 -8.19
C GLN A 141 0.20 12.48 -8.06
N VAL A 142 0.54 11.29 -7.56
CA VAL A 142 -0.44 10.22 -7.31
C VAL A 142 -1.44 10.62 -6.23
N TYR A 143 -0.97 11.32 -5.19
CA TYR A 143 -1.84 11.87 -4.16
C TYR A 143 -2.78 12.93 -4.71
N GLU A 144 -2.28 13.89 -5.50
CA GLU A 144 -3.08 14.96 -6.11
C GLU A 144 -4.17 14.40 -7.02
N GLN A 145 -3.83 13.41 -7.85
CA GLN A 145 -4.79 12.73 -8.73
C GLN A 145 -5.93 12.05 -7.95
N ARG A 146 -5.65 11.53 -6.75
CA ARG A 146 -6.64 10.86 -5.90
C ARG A 146 -7.51 11.83 -5.10
N ASN A 147 -6.94 12.95 -4.67
CA ASN A 147 -7.56 13.87 -3.70
C ASN A 147 -8.02 15.19 -4.31
N GLY A 148 -7.79 15.42 -5.61
CA GLY A 148 -8.17 16.66 -6.30
C GLY A 148 -7.28 17.86 -5.95
N GLY A 149 -6.07 17.63 -5.42
CA GLY A 149 -5.10 18.66 -5.07
C GLY A 149 -4.10 18.25 -4.00
N ALA A 150 -3.14 19.14 -3.70
CA ALA A 150 -2.09 18.93 -2.69
C ALA A 150 -2.49 19.31 -1.26
N THR A 151 -3.75 19.72 -1.05
CA THR A 151 -4.27 20.13 0.25
C THR A 151 -4.15 18.94 1.22
N ASN A 152 -3.39 19.12 2.30
CA ASN A 152 -3.04 18.09 3.30
C ASN A 152 -1.94 17.08 2.91
N TRP A 153 -1.23 17.27 1.80
CA TRP A 153 -0.11 16.40 1.40
C TRP A 153 0.89 16.15 2.54
N TRP A 154 1.36 17.21 3.19
CA TRP A 154 2.36 17.11 4.25
C TRP A 154 1.86 16.37 5.48
N LYS A 155 0.57 16.51 5.81
CA LYS A 155 -0.06 15.76 6.91
C LYS A 155 -0.16 14.28 6.56
N TYR A 156 -0.68 13.97 5.37
CA TYR A 156 -0.76 12.62 4.86
C TYR A 156 0.62 11.93 4.81
N ARG A 157 1.63 12.61 4.25
CA ARG A 157 2.98 12.06 4.16
C ARG A 157 3.58 11.85 5.54
N ALA A 158 3.39 12.77 6.49
CA ALA A 158 3.84 12.58 7.87
C ALA A 158 3.20 11.33 8.51
N ASP A 159 1.90 11.13 8.29
CA ASP A 159 1.18 9.93 8.75
C ASP A 159 1.78 8.68 8.11
N VAL A 160 2.06 8.67 6.80
CA VAL A 160 2.72 7.56 6.10
C VAL A 160 4.12 7.28 6.64
N MET A 161 4.94 8.30 6.89
CA MET A 161 6.33 8.13 7.33
C MET A 161 6.45 7.76 8.82
N GLY A 162 5.46 8.14 9.64
CA GLY A 162 5.46 7.93 11.09
C GLY A 162 6.20 9.01 11.88
N TYR A 163 6.46 10.17 11.26
CA TYR A 163 7.04 11.34 11.90
C TYR A 163 6.62 12.63 11.18
N SER A 164 6.65 13.76 11.87
CA SER A 164 6.32 15.08 11.34
C SER A 164 7.52 16.02 11.48
N ALA A 165 7.50 17.15 10.77
CA ALA A 165 8.52 18.17 10.95
C ALA A 165 8.61 18.66 12.40
N ASP A 166 7.48 18.77 13.10
CA ASP A 166 7.44 19.19 14.50
C ASP A 166 8.05 18.14 15.43
N SER A 167 7.73 16.85 15.23
CA SER A 167 8.33 15.79 16.06
C SER A 167 9.84 15.64 15.84
N LEU A 168 10.34 15.96 14.64
CA LEU A 168 11.79 16.04 14.39
C LEU A 168 12.44 17.23 15.09
N ARG A 169 11.78 18.40 15.12
CA ARG A 169 12.27 19.58 15.84
C ARG A 169 12.39 19.30 17.33
N GLU A 170 11.38 18.66 17.92
CA GLU A 170 11.40 18.23 19.32
C GLU A 170 12.57 17.29 19.60
N LYS A 171 12.77 16.26 18.76
CA LYS A 171 13.91 15.33 18.90
C LYS A 171 15.27 16.02 18.85
N LEU A 172 15.44 17.03 17.98
CA LEU A 172 16.67 17.81 17.92
C LEU A 172 16.89 18.65 19.18
N LEU A 173 15.84 19.29 19.68
CA LEU A 173 15.90 20.10 20.91
C LEU A 173 16.27 19.23 22.13
N VAL A 174 15.71 18.03 22.23
CA VAL A 174 16.06 17.04 23.28
C VAL A 174 17.55 16.65 23.21
N GLN A 175 18.14 16.60 22.01
CA GLN A 175 19.58 16.37 21.81
C GLN A 175 20.44 17.65 21.99
N GLY A 176 19.88 18.78 22.40
CA GLY A 176 20.59 20.06 22.55
C GLY A 176 20.98 20.72 21.22
N LYS A 177 20.44 20.26 20.09
CA LYS A 177 20.74 20.78 18.75
C LYS A 177 19.74 21.88 18.35
N LYS A 178 20.22 22.91 17.64
CA LYS A 178 19.36 23.98 17.10
C LYS A 178 18.43 23.44 16.02
N ALA A 179 17.12 23.66 16.12
CA ALA A 179 16.14 23.21 15.12
C ALA A 179 15.65 24.34 14.18
N ARG A 180 15.81 25.62 14.57
CA ARG A 180 15.28 26.78 13.84
C ARG A 180 15.92 26.92 12.45
N GLY A 181 15.08 27.14 11.44
CA GLY A 181 15.50 27.36 10.04
C GLY A 181 15.90 26.09 9.27
N LYS A 182 15.86 24.92 9.89
CA LYS A 182 16.22 23.65 9.24
C LYS A 182 15.03 23.04 8.49
N THR A 183 15.29 22.55 7.30
CA THR A 183 14.34 21.72 6.55
C THR A 183 14.25 20.31 7.16
N GLN A 184 13.20 19.56 6.83
CA GLN A 184 13.06 18.16 7.26
C GLN A 184 14.31 17.32 6.90
N ARG A 185 14.85 17.49 5.69
CA ARG A 185 16.08 16.81 5.26
C ARG A 185 17.27 17.13 6.16
N HIS A 186 17.52 18.40 6.45
CA HIS A 186 18.59 18.81 7.36
C HIS A 186 18.41 18.25 8.77
N MET A 187 17.17 18.17 9.25
CA MET A 187 16.89 17.59 10.57
C MET A 187 17.18 16.08 10.58
N LEU A 188 16.76 15.36 9.55
CA LEU A 188 17.03 13.92 9.41
C LEU A 188 18.52 13.62 9.26
N MET A 189 19.26 14.40 8.47
CA MET A 189 20.73 14.25 8.36
C MET A 189 21.44 14.31 9.72
N GLN A 190 20.89 15.04 10.70
CA GLN A 190 21.48 15.17 12.04
C GLN A 190 20.97 14.15 13.06
N LEU A 191 19.81 13.56 12.81
CA LEU A 191 19.15 12.60 13.70
C LEU A 191 19.42 11.16 13.25
N ASP A 192 19.15 10.88 11.97
CA ASP A 192 19.31 9.57 11.33
C ASP A 192 19.30 9.75 9.79
N PRO A 193 20.47 9.84 9.13
CA PRO A 193 20.53 10.05 7.68
C PRO A 193 19.90 8.88 6.90
N TYR A 194 19.91 7.65 7.44
CA TYR A 194 19.29 6.49 6.80
C TYR A 194 17.76 6.58 6.75
N GLU A 195 17.15 7.45 7.58
CA GLU A 195 15.73 7.76 7.50
C GLU A 195 15.36 8.47 6.18
N LEU A 196 16.30 9.17 5.55
CA LEU A 196 16.08 9.76 4.22
C LEU A 196 15.95 8.68 3.14
N ILE A 197 16.81 7.67 3.20
CA ILE A 197 16.77 6.52 2.30
C ILE A 197 15.46 5.77 2.48
N ARG A 198 15.06 5.50 3.74
CA ARG A 198 13.76 4.92 4.08
C ARG A 198 12.60 5.70 3.47
N THR A 199 12.62 7.02 3.65
CA THR A 199 11.57 7.94 3.17
C THR A 199 11.47 7.89 1.65
N GLY A 200 12.61 7.94 0.93
CA GLY A 200 12.63 7.85 -0.54
C GLY A 200 12.08 6.52 -1.07
N VAL A 201 12.42 5.40 -0.42
CA VAL A 201 11.87 4.08 -0.78
C VAL A 201 10.36 3.99 -0.52
N ILE A 202 9.88 4.55 0.61
CA ILE A 202 8.44 4.61 0.89
C ILE A 202 7.73 5.44 -0.19
N ASP A 203 8.23 6.63 -0.52
CA ASP A 203 7.65 7.48 -1.55
C ASP A 203 7.59 6.77 -2.91
N LEU A 204 8.66 6.05 -3.29
CA LEU A 204 8.69 5.25 -4.51
C LEU A 204 7.55 4.21 -4.53
N PHE A 205 7.43 3.38 -3.50
CA PHE A 205 6.41 2.32 -3.49
C PHE A 205 4.99 2.87 -3.40
N MET A 206 4.79 3.99 -2.71
CA MET A 206 3.51 4.68 -2.69
C MET A 206 3.16 5.27 -4.06
N ALA A 207 4.13 5.83 -4.77
CA ALA A 207 3.98 6.29 -6.14
C ALA A 207 3.65 5.16 -7.12
N MET A 208 4.16 3.95 -6.88
CA MET A 208 3.81 2.72 -7.61
C MET A 208 2.42 2.17 -7.23
N GLY A 209 1.70 2.82 -6.31
CA GLY A 209 0.36 2.43 -5.90
C GLY A 209 0.32 1.27 -4.90
N LYS A 210 1.45 0.89 -4.28
CA LYS A 210 1.46 -0.09 -3.19
C LYS A 210 0.81 0.50 -1.92
N ASN A 211 0.37 -0.38 -1.04
CA ASN A 211 -0.25 0.05 0.22
C ASN A 211 0.80 0.53 1.25
N VAL A 212 0.36 1.32 2.23
CA VAL A 212 1.24 1.94 3.24
C VAL A 212 2.03 0.90 4.04
N ARG A 213 1.41 -0.23 4.40
CA ARG A 213 2.07 -1.29 5.17
C ARG A 213 3.24 -1.86 4.38
N TYR A 214 3.02 -2.19 3.11
CA TYR A 214 4.04 -2.71 2.22
C TYR A 214 5.18 -1.71 1.99
N ALA A 215 4.84 -0.45 1.66
CA ALA A 215 5.83 0.59 1.43
C ALA A 215 6.72 0.82 2.66
N ARG A 216 6.13 0.85 3.87
CA ARG A 216 6.87 0.92 5.14
C ARG A 216 7.80 -0.27 5.33
N SER A 217 7.32 -1.50 5.11
CA SER A 217 8.16 -2.69 5.25
C SER A 217 9.36 -2.67 4.30
N MET A 218 9.18 -2.22 3.05
CA MET A 218 10.29 -2.08 2.10
C MET A 218 11.25 -0.95 2.51
N GLY A 219 10.72 0.17 3.01
CA GLY A 219 11.52 1.27 3.55
C GLY A 219 12.34 0.85 4.77
N ASP A 220 11.76 0.08 5.69
CA ASP A 220 12.44 -0.43 6.88
C ASP A 220 13.60 -1.38 6.48
N LEU A 221 13.36 -2.25 5.49
CA LEU A 221 14.40 -3.13 4.95
C LEU A 221 15.51 -2.33 4.25
N ALA A 222 15.15 -1.34 3.43
CA ALA A 222 16.12 -0.46 2.78
C ALA A 222 16.96 0.32 3.79
N LYS A 223 16.35 0.79 4.89
CA LYS A 223 17.06 1.44 6.00
C LYS A 223 18.07 0.51 6.66
N ALA A 224 17.69 -0.75 6.88
CA ALA A 224 18.59 -1.75 7.44
C ALA A 224 19.80 -1.99 6.51
N PHE A 225 19.56 -2.18 5.22
CA PHE A 225 20.65 -2.32 4.25
C PHE A 225 21.54 -1.08 4.17
N ALA A 226 20.94 0.11 4.14
CA ALA A 226 21.72 1.35 4.09
C ALA A 226 22.63 1.51 5.30
N ARG A 227 22.16 1.11 6.49
CA ARG A 227 22.97 1.12 7.71
C ARG A 227 24.12 0.11 7.65
N GLU A 228 23.85 -1.13 7.25
CA GLU A 228 24.87 -2.17 7.17
C GLU A 228 25.94 -1.86 6.11
N LEU A 229 25.50 -1.35 4.95
CA LEU A 229 26.39 -0.95 3.86
C LEU A 229 27.02 0.44 4.08
N LYS A 230 26.63 1.14 5.15
CA LYS A 230 27.04 2.53 5.44
C LYS A 230 26.85 3.46 4.24
N VAL A 231 25.69 3.36 3.58
CA VAL A 231 25.35 4.21 2.43
C VAL A 231 25.32 5.67 2.86
N GLU A 232 26.12 6.49 2.21
CA GLU A 232 26.14 7.92 2.43
C GLU A 232 25.01 8.61 1.65
N VAL A 233 24.41 9.62 2.27
CA VAL A 233 23.43 10.48 1.59
C VAL A 233 24.19 11.63 0.94
N PHE A 234 24.12 11.70 -0.38
CA PHE A 234 24.87 12.65 -1.20
C PHE A 234 23.93 13.54 -2.02
N ASP A 235 24.19 14.85 -2.02
CA ASP A 235 23.42 15.82 -2.81
C ASP A 235 24.01 15.95 -4.22
N ASP A 236 23.61 15.04 -5.11
CA ASP A 236 24.08 14.95 -6.49
C ASP A 236 23.50 16.01 -7.44
N ARG A 237 22.81 17.01 -6.90
CA ARG A 237 22.20 18.09 -7.71
C ARG A 237 23.15 19.27 -7.93
N SER A 238 24.12 19.45 -7.05
CA SER A 238 25.03 20.61 -7.05
C SER A 238 26.50 20.26 -7.24
N GLU A 239 26.90 19.01 -7.08
CA GLU A 239 28.30 18.58 -7.10
C GLU A 239 28.59 17.51 -8.17
N ALA A 240 29.84 17.45 -8.62
CA ALA A 240 30.31 16.43 -9.56
C ALA A 240 30.21 15.03 -8.93
N LEU A 241 29.76 14.04 -9.71
CA LEU A 241 29.46 12.65 -9.30
C LEU A 241 30.66 11.82 -8.77
N LEU A 242 31.83 12.44 -8.54
CA LEU A 242 33.06 11.75 -8.14
C LEU A 242 32.94 10.99 -6.82
N PHE A 243 31.98 11.36 -5.96
CA PHE A 243 31.71 10.72 -4.66
C PHE A 243 30.28 10.15 -4.57
N ALA A 244 29.60 9.97 -5.71
CA ALA A 244 28.29 9.37 -5.72
C ALA A 244 28.35 7.93 -5.16
N PRO A 245 27.31 7.47 -4.43
CA PRO A 245 27.21 6.09 -3.99
C PRO A 245 27.38 5.14 -5.19
N ASN A 246 28.07 4.00 -4.98
CA ASN A 246 28.21 2.96 -6.01
C ASN A 246 26.86 2.25 -6.22
N ALA A 247 25.96 2.94 -6.91
CA ALA A 247 24.61 2.51 -7.26
C ALA A 247 24.54 2.21 -8.75
N ASN A 248 23.61 1.36 -9.14
CA ASN A 248 23.42 1.01 -10.54
C ASN A 248 22.88 2.19 -11.36
N ASP A 249 23.66 2.73 -12.29
CA ASP A 249 23.31 3.90 -13.12
C ASP A 249 21.98 3.76 -13.87
N GLN A 250 21.66 2.56 -14.34
CA GLN A 250 20.39 2.31 -15.04
C GLN A 250 19.21 2.50 -14.08
N LEU A 251 19.29 1.94 -12.87
CA LEU A 251 18.26 2.13 -11.84
C LEU A 251 18.13 3.59 -11.43
N VAL A 252 19.25 4.31 -11.33
CA VAL A 252 19.26 5.75 -11.00
C VAL A 252 18.50 6.55 -12.06
N ASN A 253 18.75 6.27 -13.34
CA ASN A 253 18.06 6.92 -14.45
C ASN A 253 16.57 6.55 -14.46
N GLU A 254 16.22 5.28 -14.25
CA GLU A 254 14.83 4.82 -14.15
C GLU A 254 14.08 5.52 -13.01
N LEU A 255 14.71 5.70 -11.85
CA LEU A 255 14.12 6.42 -10.71
C LEU A 255 13.92 7.91 -11.00
N LYS A 256 14.91 8.56 -11.64
CA LYS A 256 14.85 9.99 -11.99
C LYS A 256 13.77 10.26 -13.05
N ALA A 257 13.68 9.39 -14.05
CA ALA A 257 12.70 9.48 -15.13
C ALA A 257 11.32 8.91 -14.75
N PHE A 258 11.26 8.10 -13.68
CA PHE A 258 10.09 7.32 -13.28
C PHE A 258 9.56 6.42 -14.41
N GLU A 259 10.47 5.76 -15.14
CA GLU A 259 10.14 4.87 -16.25
C GLU A 259 9.94 3.42 -15.78
N HIS A 260 8.76 2.85 -16.06
CA HIS A 260 8.42 1.45 -15.75
C HIS A 260 8.97 0.43 -16.77
N ALA A 261 10.10 0.74 -17.42
CA ALA A 261 10.60 -0.03 -18.57
C ALA A 261 11.77 -0.97 -18.25
N GLY A 262 12.23 -1.05 -16.99
CA GLY A 262 13.41 -1.84 -16.62
C GLY A 262 13.31 -2.52 -15.25
N ARG A 263 14.24 -2.25 -14.34
CA ARG A 263 14.35 -2.98 -13.05
C ARG A 263 13.17 -2.73 -12.11
N LEU A 264 12.48 -1.59 -12.25
CA LEU A 264 11.22 -1.34 -11.54
C LEU A 264 10.09 -2.32 -11.91
N SER A 265 10.22 -3.07 -13.02
CA SER A 265 9.24 -4.07 -13.45
C SER A 265 9.15 -5.30 -12.53
N VAL A 266 10.18 -5.53 -11.69
CA VAL A 266 10.20 -6.62 -10.68
C VAL A 266 9.07 -6.48 -9.65
N TRP A 267 8.46 -5.29 -9.59
CA TRP A 267 7.40 -4.93 -8.65
C TRP A 267 6.04 -4.71 -9.32
N SER A 268 5.94 -4.92 -10.63
CA SER A 268 4.70 -4.81 -11.42
C SER A 268 3.69 -5.90 -11.05
#